data_AF-A0A672HX02-F1
#
_entry.id   AF-A0A672HX02-F1
#
_cell.length_a   1.000
_cell.length_b   1.000
_cell.length_c   1.000
_cell.angle_alpha   90.00
_cell.angle_beta   90.00
_cell.angle_gamma   90.00
#
_symmetry.space_group_name_H-M   'P 1'
#
loop_
_entity.id
_entity.type
_entity.pdbx_description
1 polymer ?
#
loop_
_entity_poly.entity_id
_entity_poly.type
_entity_poly.pdbx_seq_one_letter_code
_entity_poly.pdbx_strand_id
1 'polypeptide(L)'
;MPLFIEDKQVGPIDSIEDLYRKYPSLKESAKAFLSKPVVSVDPKSLLYVQQREVAATTKGDKHVSVIGTEDATTCHMVVLRHTGTGAVALAHCDGFNTPRQVSLIVKAVTSLSGHFHEGRLELHVVGGFEDDKKLSEKISHDLLTMFQNQDLNIYLETFCTTEMNDVLVDGIHKPIIYGIGVKVETGEVFPASFTFKGPAENLRSARTFTKGEMVEIYEPNQGIVKVGPCSWPPQPDLIKWMTMTDKEILEALSTSPKAEPSDFVRSIKATMSFILDHPNPDSLFPGDQPQRYRKTDCGDWDRIVQP
;
A
#
# COMPACT_ATOMS: atom_id res chain seq x y z
N MET A 1 4.25 -23.25 -8.20
CA MET A 1 3.02 -22.91 -7.45
C MET A 1 3.23 -23.09 -5.94
N PRO A 2 4.03 -22.28 -5.25
CA PRO A 2 4.23 -22.43 -3.80
C PRO A 2 3.27 -21.55 -2.99
N LEU A 3 2.08 -21.22 -3.51
CA LEU A 3 1.03 -20.59 -2.73
C LEU A 3 0.23 -21.68 -2.00
N PHE A 4 -0.03 -21.48 -0.72
CA PHE A 4 -0.74 -22.40 0.15
C PHE A 4 -1.98 -21.74 0.75
N ILE A 5 -3.06 -22.50 0.88
CA ILE A 5 -4.27 -22.15 1.63
C ILE A 5 -4.60 -23.37 2.50
N GLU A 6 -4.85 -23.17 3.79
CA GLU A 6 -5.06 -24.28 4.76
C GLU A 6 -3.94 -25.34 4.70
N ASP A 7 -2.69 -24.89 4.61
CA ASP A 7 -1.49 -25.73 4.47
C ASP A 7 -1.49 -26.66 3.24
N LYS A 8 -2.37 -26.43 2.26
CA LYS A 8 -2.43 -27.17 1.00
C LYS A 8 -1.95 -26.30 -0.15
N GLN A 9 -1.10 -26.88 -0.98
CA GLN A 9 -0.60 -26.23 -2.18
C GLN A 9 -1.76 -25.95 -3.15
N VAL A 10 -1.86 -24.70 -3.61
CA VAL A 10 -2.94 -24.22 -4.45
C VAL A 10 -2.58 -24.42 -5.92
N GLY A 11 -3.49 -25.07 -6.67
CA GLY A 11 -3.45 -25.19 -8.13
C GLY A 11 -3.63 -23.84 -8.84
N PRO A 12 -3.58 -23.79 -10.18
CA PRO A 12 -3.82 -22.55 -10.92
C PRO A 12 -5.17 -21.92 -10.53
N ILE A 13 -5.19 -20.58 -10.40
CA ILE A 13 -6.38 -19.82 -10.01
C ILE A 13 -6.98 -19.18 -11.25
N ASP A 14 -8.10 -19.73 -11.72
CA ASP A 14 -8.77 -19.27 -12.94
C ASP A 14 -9.60 -17.99 -12.71
N SER A 15 -10.26 -17.88 -11.56
CA SER A 15 -11.02 -16.69 -11.15
C SER A 15 -11.07 -16.54 -9.63
N ILE A 16 -11.40 -15.33 -9.17
CA ILE A 16 -11.58 -15.00 -7.75
C ILE A 16 -12.80 -15.71 -7.15
N GLU A 17 -13.91 -15.76 -7.90
CA GLU A 17 -15.12 -16.48 -7.49
C GLU A 17 -14.82 -17.97 -7.25
N ASP A 18 -14.06 -18.60 -8.15
CA ASP A 18 -13.65 -20.00 -8.03
C ASP A 18 -12.74 -20.23 -6.83
N LEU A 19 -11.84 -19.29 -6.53
CA LEU A 19 -10.98 -19.34 -5.35
C LEU A 19 -11.82 -19.40 -4.07
N TYR A 20 -12.74 -18.46 -3.90
CA TYR A 20 -13.58 -18.44 -2.70
C TYR A 20 -14.59 -19.59 -2.63
N ARG A 21 -15.00 -20.16 -3.77
CA ARG A 21 -15.80 -21.40 -3.81
C ARG A 21 -14.99 -22.60 -3.33
N LYS A 22 -13.73 -22.71 -3.76
CA LYS A 22 -12.82 -23.81 -3.40
C LYS A 22 -12.33 -23.72 -1.95
N TYR A 23 -12.15 -22.51 -1.41
CA TYR A 23 -11.62 -22.26 -0.08
C TYR A 23 -12.57 -21.38 0.76
N PRO A 24 -13.64 -21.95 1.34
CA PRO A 24 -14.60 -21.21 2.17
C PRO A 24 -13.97 -20.50 3.38
N SER A 25 -12.87 -21.04 3.94
CA SER A 25 -12.09 -20.42 5.01
C SER A 25 -11.59 -19.02 4.67
N LEU A 26 -11.30 -18.72 3.39
CA LEU A 26 -10.97 -17.37 2.97
C LEU A 26 -12.14 -16.41 3.18
N LYS A 27 -13.38 -16.84 2.86
CA LYS A 27 -14.58 -16.02 3.11
C LYS A 27 -14.78 -15.78 4.61
N GLU A 28 -14.51 -16.79 5.44
CA GLU A 28 -14.61 -16.67 6.90
C GLU A 28 -13.55 -15.70 7.45
N SER A 29 -12.30 -15.83 7.01
CA SER A 29 -11.21 -14.92 7.40
C SER A 29 -11.48 -13.48 6.99
N ALA A 30 -12.01 -13.26 5.79
CA ALA A 30 -12.39 -11.94 5.30
C ALA A 30 -13.54 -11.36 6.14
N LYS A 31 -14.60 -12.13 6.42
CA LYS A 31 -15.69 -11.68 7.31
C LYS A 31 -15.21 -11.36 8.72
N ALA A 32 -14.30 -12.16 9.26
CA ALA A 32 -13.68 -11.92 10.56
C ALA A 32 -12.79 -10.67 10.54
N PHE A 33 -12.17 -10.34 9.41
CA PHE A 33 -11.40 -9.12 9.23
C PHE A 33 -12.33 -7.89 9.17
N LEU A 34 -13.40 -7.96 8.39
CA LEU A 34 -14.40 -6.88 8.23
C LEU A 34 -15.12 -6.53 9.54
N SER A 35 -15.28 -7.51 10.45
CA SER A 35 -15.94 -7.27 11.73
C SER A 35 -15.05 -6.57 12.76
N LYS A 36 -13.75 -6.41 12.48
CA LYS A 36 -12.85 -5.66 13.35
C LYS A 36 -13.20 -4.16 13.29
N PRO A 37 -13.13 -3.44 14.43
CA PRO A 37 -13.32 -2.01 14.44
C PRO A 37 -12.19 -1.29 13.69
N VAL A 38 -12.52 -0.20 13.00
CA VAL A 38 -11.52 0.70 12.42
C VAL A 38 -10.79 1.43 13.56
N VAL A 39 -9.47 1.30 13.59
CA VAL A 39 -8.61 1.92 14.59
C VAL A 39 -8.02 3.21 14.03
N SER A 40 -8.26 4.33 14.72
CA SER A 40 -7.54 5.58 14.45
C SER A 40 -6.12 5.46 15.02
N VAL A 41 -5.11 5.51 14.15
CA VAL A 41 -3.72 5.27 14.53
C VAL A 41 -3.02 6.57 14.94
N ASP A 42 -2.33 6.55 16.09
CA ASP A 42 -1.50 7.67 16.55
C ASP A 42 -0.32 7.90 15.58
N PRO A 43 -0.18 9.10 14.98
CA PRO A 43 0.95 9.45 14.12
C PRO A 43 2.33 9.20 14.76
N LYS A 44 2.44 9.35 16.09
CA LYS A 44 3.71 9.20 16.80
C LYS A 44 4.35 7.83 16.62
N SER A 45 3.54 6.80 16.39
CA SER A 45 4.00 5.43 16.25
C SER A 45 3.91 4.88 14.82
N LEU A 46 3.44 5.70 13.88
CA LEU A 46 3.13 5.35 12.50
C LEU A 46 4.32 5.48 11.53
N LEU A 47 4.44 4.50 10.64
CA LEU A 47 5.06 4.63 9.32
C LEU A 47 3.98 4.51 8.26
N TYR A 48 3.63 5.62 7.62
CA TYR A 48 2.60 5.65 6.58
C TYR A 48 3.19 5.31 5.22
N VAL A 49 2.57 4.38 4.49
CA VAL A 49 2.95 3.92 3.15
C VAL A 49 1.91 4.43 2.16
N GLN A 50 2.32 5.23 1.17
CA GLN A 50 1.42 5.71 0.12
C GLN A 50 1.26 4.67 -1.00
N GLN A 51 0.31 4.92 -1.90
CA GLN A 51 0.17 4.19 -3.16
C GLN A 51 1.51 4.12 -3.92
N ARG A 52 1.86 2.93 -4.40
CA ARG A 52 3.16 2.57 -5.01
C ARG A 52 4.36 2.75 -4.08
N GLU A 53 4.18 2.49 -2.80
CA GLU A 53 5.28 2.34 -1.85
C GLU A 53 5.21 0.98 -1.17
N VAL A 54 6.37 0.51 -0.74
CA VAL A 54 6.53 -0.59 0.20
C VAL A 54 7.43 -0.15 1.33
N ALA A 55 7.11 -0.58 2.55
CA ALA A 55 7.99 -0.46 3.69
C ALA A 55 8.05 -1.80 4.41
N ALA A 56 9.22 -2.16 4.92
CA ALA A 56 9.40 -3.34 5.72
C ALA A 56 10.18 -3.04 7.00
N THR A 57 9.82 -3.72 8.08
CA THR A 57 10.52 -3.65 9.35
C THR A 57 10.39 -4.97 10.13
N THR A 58 10.92 -5.00 11.35
CA THR A 58 10.87 -6.14 12.27
C THR A 58 10.50 -5.66 13.66
N LYS A 59 10.15 -6.57 14.57
CA LYS A 59 9.97 -6.28 16.01
C LYS A 59 11.19 -5.65 16.70
N GLY A 60 12.37 -5.70 16.09
CA GLY A 60 13.58 -5.06 16.61
C GLY A 60 13.62 -3.55 16.39
N ASP A 61 12.71 -3.00 15.58
CA ASP A 61 12.62 -1.58 15.29
C ASP A 61 12.04 -0.81 16.48
N LYS A 62 12.78 0.20 16.92
CA LYS A 62 12.44 1.02 18.09
C LYS A 62 11.77 2.34 17.72
N HIS A 63 11.61 2.62 16.43
CA HIS A 63 11.14 3.91 15.91
C HIS A 63 9.68 3.85 15.45
N VAL A 64 9.20 2.68 15.00
CA VAL A 64 7.85 2.49 14.48
C VAL A 64 7.23 1.25 15.10
N SER A 65 5.99 1.38 15.57
CA SER A 65 5.22 0.24 16.10
C SER A 65 4.02 -0.12 15.24
N VAL A 66 3.64 0.75 14.30
CA VAL A 66 2.60 0.51 13.30
C VAL A 66 3.09 0.93 11.92
N ILE A 67 2.95 0.05 10.93
CA ILE A 67 3.00 0.42 9.50
C ILE A 67 1.57 0.44 8.98
N GLY A 68 1.20 1.44 8.18
CA GLY A 68 -0.17 1.57 7.71
C GLY A 68 -0.30 2.23 6.34
N THR A 69 -1.45 2.04 5.72
CA THR A 69 -1.83 2.65 4.45
C THR A 69 -3.35 2.78 4.36
N GLU A 70 -3.82 3.73 3.57
CA GLU A 70 -5.23 4.12 3.44
C GLU A 70 -5.52 4.57 2.00
N ASP A 71 -6.76 4.99 1.73
CA ASP A 71 -7.28 5.45 0.45
C ASP A 71 -7.35 4.34 -0.62
N ALA A 72 -7.41 3.09 -0.18
CA ALA A 72 -7.55 1.96 -1.07
C ALA A 72 -8.98 1.86 -1.63
N THR A 73 -9.20 2.41 -2.83
CA THR A 73 -10.44 2.22 -3.58
C THR A 73 -10.37 0.95 -4.43
N THR A 74 -9.86 1.05 -5.66
CA THR A 74 -9.63 -0.10 -6.55
C THR A 74 -8.33 -0.84 -6.27
N CYS A 75 -7.43 -0.23 -5.50
CA CYS A 75 -6.11 -0.73 -5.14
C CYS A 75 -6.15 -1.71 -3.96
N HIS A 76 -5.02 -2.39 -3.73
CA HIS A 76 -4.85 -3.46 -2.75
C HIS A 76 -3.71 -3.17 -1.81
N MET A 77 -3.96 -3.39 -0.53
CA MET A 77 -3.02 -3.29 0.56
C MET A 77 -2.51 -4.71 0.84
N VAL A 78 -1.22 -4.91 0.62
CA VAL A 78 -0.58 -6.23 0.68
C VAL A 78 0.38 -6.26 1.87
N VAL A 79 0.18 -7.24 2.75
CA VAL A 79 1.06 -7.52 3.87
C VAL A 79 1.70 -8.88 3.67
N LEU A 80 3.03 -8.94 3.74
CA LEU A 80 3.78 -10.19 3.77
C LEU A 80 4.58 -10.24 5.07
N ARG A 81 4.40 -11.28 5.87
CA ARG A 81 5.05 -11.43 7.18
C ARG A 81 5.77 -12.76 7.27
N HIS A 82 7.00 -12.74 7.76
CA HIS A 82 7.72 -13.94 8.15
C HIS A 82 7.52 -14.19 9.65
N THR A 83 6.87 -15.31 10.02
CA THR A 83 6.39 -15.53 11.39
C THR A 83 7.49 -15.80 12.41
N GLY A 84 8.62 -16.40 12.01
CA GLY A 84 9.72 -16.70 12.94
C GLY A 84 10.52 -15.46 13.35
N THR A 85 10.92 -14.66 12.36
CA THR A 85 11.67 -13.41 12.57
C THR A 85 10.79 -12.25 13.00
N GLY A 86 9.50 -12.27 12.63
CA GLY A 86 8.60 -11.14 12.77
C GLY A 86 8.84 -10.04 11.75
N ALA A 87 9.64 -10.29 10.71
CA ALA A 87 9.79 -9.34 9.60
C ALA A 87 8.45 -9.17 8.88
N VAL A 88 8.09 -7.94 8.57
CA VAL A 88 6.82 -7.62 7.92
C VAL A 88 7.02 -6.50 6.90
N ALA A 89 6.48 -6.70 5.71
CA ALA A 89 6.35 -5.66 4.69
C ALA A 89 4.87 -5.32 4.50
N LEU A 90 4.60 -4.04 4.31
CA LEU A 90 3.31 -3.51 3.88
C LEU A 90 3.52 -2.70 2.61
N ALA A 91 2.70 -2.98 1.60
CA ALA A 91 2.72 -2.29 0.31
C ALA A 91 1.32 -1.89 -0.12
N HIS A 92 1.23 -0.80 -0.88
CA HIS A 92 -0.01 -0.35 -1.50
C HIS A 92 0.09 -0.48 -3.02
N CYS A 93 -0.55 -1.52 -3.55
CA CYS A 93 -0.52 -1.95 -4.94
C CYS A 93 -1.72 -1.40 -5.72
N ASP A 94 -1.48 -0.75 -6.84
CA ASP A 94 -2.53 -0.18 -7.71
C ASP A 94 -2.63 -0.87 -9.08
N GLY A 95 -1.95 -2.02 -9.24
CA GLY A 95 -1.90 -2.75 -10.51
C GLY A 95 -0.86 -2.24 -11.51
N PHE A 96 -0.11 -1.18 -11.18
CA PHE A 96 0.97 -0.70 -12.04
C PHE A 96 2.21 -1.57 -11.90
N ASN A 97 2.52 -2.37 -12.92
CA ASN A 97 3.67 -3.27 -12.94
C ASN A 97 3.66 -4.28 -11.76
N THR A 98 2.56 -5.01 -11.61
CA THR A 98 2.36 -6.02 -10.55
C THR A 98 3.55 -6.99 -10.36
N PRO A 99 4.23 -7.50 -11.41
CA PRO A 99 5.41 -8.35 -11.23
C PRO A 99 6.51 -7.68 -10.41
N ARG A 100 6.79 -6.40 -10.69
CA ARG A 100 7.78 -5.62 -9.93
C ARG A 100 7.31 -5.34 -8.50
N GLN A 101 6.03 -5.05 -8.31
CA GLN A 101 5.45 -4.82 -6.98
C GLN A 101 5.65 -6.05 -6.08
N VAL A 102 5.24 -7.23 -6.56
CA VAL A 102 5.41 -8.50 -5.82
C VAL A 102 6.89 -8.81 -5.57
N SER A 103 7.75 -8.63 -6.56
CA SER A 103 9.20 -8.83 -6.39
C SER A 103 9.78 -7.95 -5.27
N LEU A 104 9.39 -6.68 -5.21
CA LEU A 104 9.83 -5.76 -4.16
C LEU A 104 9.31 -6.16 -2.78
N ILE A 105 8.04 -6.56 -2.66
CA ILE A 105 7.45 -7.01 -1.39
C ILE A 105 8.20 -8.23 -0.85
N VAL A 106 8.40 -9.24 -1.70
CA VAL A 106 9.13 -10.47 -1.33
C VAL A 106 10.56 -10.14 -0.93
N LYS A 107 11.25 -9.31 -1.71
CA LYS A 107 12.62 -8.86 -1.40
C LYS A 107 12.69 -8.12 -0.06
N ALA A 108 11.75 -7.22 0.22
CA ALA A 108 11.74 -6.43 1.44
C ALA A 108 11.64 -7.32 2.69
N VAL A 109 10.71 -8.28 2.71
CA VAL A 109 10.57 -9.23 3.84
C VAL A 109 11.76 -10.17 3.96
N THR A 110 12.21 -10.76 2.84
CA THR A 110 13.29 -11.77 2.86
C THR A 110 14.62 -11.17 3.26
N SER A 111 14.91 -9.92 2.88
CA SER A 111 16.11 -9.19 3.30
C SER A 111 16.22 -9.01 4.82
N LEU A 112 15.09 -8.89 5.51
CA LEU A 112 15.01 -8.75 6.96
C LEU A 112 14.85 -10.09 7.68
N SER A 113 14.50 -11.15 6.95
CA SER A 113 14.32 -12.50 7.50
C SER A 113 15.62 -13.30 7.51
N GLY A 114 16.65 -12.88 6.77
CA GLY A 114 17.94 -13.56 6.71
C GLY A 114 17.82 -15.02 6.23
N HIS A 115 18.66 -15.90 6.76
CA HIS A 115 18.62 -17.35 6.50
C HIS A 115 17.81 -18.11 7.57
N PHE A 116 16.89 -17.44 8.27
CA PHE A 116 16.10 -18.12 9.30
C PHE A 116 15.14 -19.11 8.66
N HIS A 117 15.28 -20.38 9.03
CA HIS A 117 14.47 -21.48 8.52
C HIS A 117 13.22 -21.76 9.36
N GLU A 118 13.12 -21.20 10.56
CA GLU A 118 11.96 -21.36 11.44
C GLU A 118 10.87 -20.34 11.11
N GLY A 119 9.62 -20.80 11.02
CA GLY A 119 8.45 -20.00 10.66
C GLY A 119 8.02 -20.19 9.20
N ARG A 120 7.14 -19.31 8.72
CA ARG A 120 6.61 -19.31 7.36
C ARG A 120 6.29 -17.89 6.89
N LEU A 121 6.07 -17.72 5.59
CA LEU A 121 5.60 -16.47 5.00
C LEU A 121 4.07 -16.45 4.94
N GLU A 122 3.45 -15.53 5.66
CA GLU A 122 2.00 -15.30 5.67
C GLU A 122 1.66 -14.06 4.85
N LEU A 123 0.70 -14.21 3.95
CA LEU A 123 0.22 -13.20 3.02
C LEU A 123 -1.19 -12.76 3.40
N HIS A 124 -1.38 -11.46 3.49
CA HIS A 124 -2.69 -10.82 3.65
C HIS A 124 -2.89 -9.81 2.52
N VAL A 125 -4.04 -9.88 1.87
CA VAL A 125 -4.43 -8.95 0.80
C VAL A 125 -5.82 -8.41 1.12
N VAL A 126 -5.91 -7.09 1.20
CA VAL A 126 -7.16 -6.37 1.52
C VAL A 126 -7.31 -5.20 0.56
N GLY A 127 -8.50 -4.97 0.01
CA GLY A 127 -8.77 -3.81 -0.85
C GLY A 127 -9.50 -4.17 -2.13
N GLY A 128 -9.77 -3.18 -2.97
CA GLY A 128 -10.68 -3.32 -4.09
C GLY A 128 -12.13 -3.48 -3.64
N PHE A 129 -13.05 -3.40 -4.58
CA PHE A 129 -14.49 -3.64 -4.40
C PHE A 129 -15.10 -4.07 -5.74
N GLU A 130 -16.42 -4.21 -5.85
CA GLU A 130 -17.07 -4.51 -7.14
C GLU A 130 -17.17 -3.24 -8.02
N ASP A 131 -16.03 -2.77 -8.53
CA ASP A 131 -15.97 -1.56 -9.35
C ASP A 131 -16.43 -1.78 -10.80
N ASP A 132 -17.05 -0.74 -11.39
CA ASP A 132 -17.60 -0.74 -12.75
C ASP A 132 -16.57 -1.13 -13.83
N LYS A 133 -15.27 -0.86 -13.59
CA LYS A 133 -14.19 -1.07 -14.54
C LYS A 133 -13.49 -2.43 -14.37
N LYS A 134 -13.92 -3.25 -13.39
CA LYS A 134 -13.31 -4.54 -13.04
C LYS A 134 -11.81 -4.45 -12.74
N LEU A 135 -11.35 -3.29 -12.27
CA LEU A 135 -9.95 -3.07 -11.93
C LEU A 135 -9.57 -3.85 -10.68
N SER A 136 -10.43 -3.86 -9.66
CA SER A 136 -10.20 -4.57 -8.40
C SER A 136 -10.07 -6.08 -8.62
N GLU A 137 -10.93 -6.65 -9.45
CA GLU A 137 -10.90 -8.07 -9.82
C GLU A 137 -9.60 -8.40 -10.57
N LYS A 138 -9.22 -7.57 -11.55
CA LYS A 138 -7.96 -7.73 -12.29
C LYS A 138 -6.74 -7.68 -11.37
N ILE A 139 -6.66 -6.70 -10.48
CA ILE A 139 -5.52 -6.55 -9.56
C ILE A 139 -5.46 -7.73 -8.58
N SER A 140 -6.62 -8.17 -8.07
CA SER A 140 -6.72 -9.36 -7.22
C SER A 140 -6.14 -10.60 -7.90
N HIS A 141 -6.52 -10.84 -9.16
CA HIS A 141 -6.04 -11.97 -9.96
C HIS A 141 -4.55 -11.88 -10.28
N ASP A 142 -4.08 -10.69 -10.69
CA ASP A 142 -2.67 -10.45 -11.01
C ASP A 142 -1.77 -10.68 -9.79
N LEU A 143 -2.17 -10.18 -8.61
CA LEU A 143 -1.42 -10.37 -7.36
C LEU A 143 -1.32 -11.85 -6.99
N LEU A 144 -2.43 -12.60 -7.00
CA LEU A 144 -2.44 -14.03 -6.72
C LEU A 144 -1.52 -14.80 -7.68
N THR A 145 -1.63 -14.51 -8.97
CA THR A 145 -0.79 -15.15 -10.00
C THR A 145 0.69 -14.87 -9.76
N MET A 146 1.05 -13.63 -9.43
CA MET A 146 2.44 -13.25 -9.18
C MET A 146 2.99 -13.87 -7.88
N PHE A 147 2.18 -13.99 -6.82
CA PHE A 147 2.59 -14.69 -5.60
C PHE A 147 2.71 -16.21 -5.82
N GLN A 148 1.82 -16.81 -6.61
CA GLN A 148 1.88 -18.24 -6.97
C GLN A 148 3.09 -18.60 -7.84
N ASN A 149 3.72 -17.61 -8.49
CA ASN A 149 4.91 -17.77 -9.31
C ASN A 149 6.22 -17.47 -8.56
N GLN A 150 6.18 -17.18 -7.26
CA GLN A 150 7.39 -17.09 -6.45
C GLN A 150 8.04 -18.47 -6.28
N ASP A 151 9.29 -18.51 -5.81
CA ASP A 151 10.01 -19.75 -5.45
C ASP A 151 9.89 -20.09 -3.95
N LEU A 152 9.12 -19.30 -3.20
CA LEU A 152 8.99 -19.39 -1.75
C LEU A 152 7.60 -19.91 -1.38
N ASN A 153 7.51 -20.76 -0.35
CA ASN A 153 6.23 -21.17 0.21
C ASN A 153 5.56 -19.99 0.92
N ILE A 154 4.43 -19.54 0.37
CA ILE A 154 3.66 -18.39 0.85
C ILE A 154 2.25 -18.88 1.21
N TYR A 155 1.79 -18.54 2.40
CA TYR A 155 0.52 -19.00 2.96
C TYR A 155 -0.47 -17.83 2.93
N LEU A 156 -1.54 -17.95 2.16
CA LEU A 156 -2.57 -16.92 2.06
C LEU A 156 -3.52 -17.03 3.26
N GLU A 157 -3.38 -16.10 4.20
CA GLU A 157 -4.10 -16.10 5.49
C GLU A 157 -5.30 -15.16 5.50
N THR A 158 -5.26 -14.09 4.71
CA THR A 158 -6.40 -13.18 4.57
C THR A 158 -6.51 -12.73 3.13
N PHE A 159 -7.68 -12.93 2.53
CA PHE A 159 -8.00 -12.45 1.21
C PHE A 159 -9.36 -11.78 1.27
N CYS A 160 -9.35 -10.47 1.54
CA CYS A 160 -10.55 -9.65 1.71
C CYS A 160 -10.59 -8.62 0.58
N THR A 161 -10.91 -9.09 -0.62
CA THR A 161 -10.84 -8.28 -1.84
C THR A 161 -12.13 -8.36 -2.66
N THR A 162 -12.32 -7.40 -3.57
CA THR A 162 -13.42 -7.37 -4.54
C THR A 162 -14.78 -7.60 -3.87
N GLU A 163 -15.46 -8.73 -4.12
CA GLU A 163 -16.80 -9.02 -3.59
C GLU A 163 -16.82 -9.15 -2.06
N MET A 164 -15.68 -9.51 -1.45
CA MET A 164 -15.58 -9.61 0.00
C MET A 164 -15.38 -8.25 0.67
N ASN A 165 -14.90 -7.25 -0.05
CA ASN A 165 -14.70 -5.89 0.47
C ASN A 165 -15.73 -4.90 -0.09
N ASP A 166 -16.84 -5.37 -0.66
CA ASP A 166 -17.84 -4.53 -1.31
C ASP A 166 -19.08 -4.27 -0.44
N VAL A 167 -19.61 -3.06 -0.52
CA VAL A 167 -20.94 -2.71 0.00
C VAL A 167 -21.71 -1.85 -1.00
N LEU A 168 -23.00 -2.15 -1.16
CA LEU A 168 -23.91 -1.37 -1.98
C LEU A 168 -24.61 -0.30 -1.12
N VAL A 169 -24.28 0.98 -1.35
CA VAL A 169 -24.89 2.13 -0.66
C VAL A 169 -25.60 3.00 -1.69
N ASP A 170 -26.92 3.14 -1.57
CA ASP A 170 -27.77 3.89 -2.50
C ASP A 170 -27.58 3.48 -3.98
N GLY A 171 -27.40 2.18 -4.22
CA GLY A 171 -27.15 1.63 -5.56
C GLY A 171 -25.75 1.88 -6.10
N ILE A 172 -24.82 2.35 -5.26
CA ILE A 172 -23.41 2.58 -5.61
C ILE A 172 -22.54 1.61 -4.81
N HIS A 173 -21.77 0.79 -5.52
CA HIS A 173 -20.76 -0.08 -4.95
C HIS A 173 -19.59 0.74 -4.39
N LYS A 174 -19.13 0.38 -3.19
CA LYS A 174 -18.03 1.03 -2.47
C LYS A 174 -17.21 0.00 -1.69
N PRO A 175 -15.91 0.25 -1.46
CA PRO A 175 -15.15 -0.59 -0.56
C PRO A 175 -15.60 -0.39 0.88
N ILE A 176 -15.59 -1.46 1.67
CA ILE A 176 -15.83 -1.42 3.12
C ILE A 176 -14.56 -0.95 3.83
N ILE A 177 -13.43 -1.56 3.50
CA ILE A 177 -12.11 -1.24 4.07
C ILE A 177 -11.31 -0.40 3.08
N TYR A 178 -11.01 0.83 3.48
CA TYR A 178 -10.16 1.76 2.75
C TYR A 178 -8.71 1.78 3.25
N GLY A 179 -8.46 1.30 4.46
CA GLY A 179 -7.15 1.38 5.09
C GLY A 179 -6.89 0.26 6.09
N ILE A 180 -5.62 -0.12 6.21
CA ILE A 180 -5.15 -1.14 7.16
C ILE A 180 -3.89 -0.66 7.88
N GLY A 181 -3.74 -1.13 9.11
CA GLY A 181 -2.52 -1.04 9.89
C GLY A 181 -1.99 -2.42 10.25
N VAL A 182 -0.69 -2.49 10.53
CA VAL A 182 -0.03 -3.69 11.05
C VAL A 182 0.75 -3.32 12.29
N LYS A 183 0.45 -3.99 13.41
CA LYS A 183 1.27 -3.87 14.62
C LYS A 183 2.58 -4.60 14.39
N VAL A 184 3.71 -3.90 14.43
CA VAL A 184 5.03 -4.46 14.12
C VAL A 184 5.39 -5.63 15.06
N GLU A 185 5.14 -5.44 16.35
CA GLU A 185 5.43 -6.44 17.40
C GLU A 185 4.70 -7.77 17.15
N THR A 186 3.37 -7.72 16.98
CA THR A 186 2.51 -8.90 16.94
C THR A 186 2.25 -9.42 15.53
N GLY A 187 2.34 -8.56 14.52
CA GLY A 187 1.92 -8.84 13.15
C GLY A 187 0.44 -8.73 12.91
N GLU A 188 -0.32 -8.29 13.90
CA GLU A 188 -1.76 -8.15 13.77
C GLU A 188 -2.09 -7.13 12.69
N VAL A 189 -2.79 -7.57 11.64
CA VAL A 189 -3.39 -6.73 10.61
C VAL A 189 -4.80 -6.32 11.06
N PHE A 190 -5.12 -5.03 10.96
CA PHE A 190 -6.41 -4.47 11.40
C PHE A 190 -6.87 -3.32 10.49
N PRO A 191 -8.19 -3.09 10.33
CA PRO A 191 -8.73 -1.90 9.67
C PRO A 191 -8.28 -0.62 10.37
N ALA A 192 -7.84 0.39 9.62
CA ALA A 192 -7.26 1.60 10.18
C ALA A 192 -7.61 2.87 9.42
N SER A 193 -7.50 4.01 10.11
CA SER A 193 -7.54 5.36 9.53
C SER A 193 -6.41 6.23 10.08
N PHE A 194 -5.96 7.18 9.28
CA PHE A 194 -4.74 7.95 9.52
C PHE A 194 -4.96 9.45 9.29
N THR A 195 -4.68 10.26 10.32
CA THR A 195 -4.77 11.73 10.20
C THR A 195 -3.48 12.37 9.70
N PHE A 196 -2.40 11.59 9.57
CA PHE A 196 -1.08 12.06 9.15
C PHE A 196 -0.46 11.07 8.17
N LYS A 197 -0.13 11.53 6.96
CA LYS A 197 0.39 10.72 5.84
C LYS A 197 1.81 11.11 5.43
N GLY A 198 2.46 11.99 6.20
CA GLY A 198 3.84 12.42 6.00
C GLY A 198 4.89 11.37 6.38
N PRO A 199 6.19 11.70 6.26
CA PRO A 199 6.74 12.98 5.80
C PRO A 199 6.65 13.14 4.27
N ALA A 200 6.91 14.37 3.81
CA ALA A 200 7.03 14.73 2.39
C ALA A 200 5.86 14.23 1.52
N GLU A 201 4.64 14.36 2.05
CA GLU A 201 3.43 13.76 1.47
C GLU A 201 3.24 14.14 0.00
N ASN A 202 3.28 15.44 -0.33
CA ASN A 202 3.10 15.92 -1.70
C ASN A 202 4.24 15.49 -2.64
N LEU A 203 5.48 15.36 -2.14
CA LEU A 203 6.61 14.90 -2.95
C LEU A 203 6.46 13.42 -3.33
N ARG A 204 6.02 12.60 -2.37
CA ARG A 204 5.75 11.18 -2.59
C ARG A 204 4.54 10.99 -3.50
N SER A 205 3.47 11.77 -3.28
CA SER A 205 2.29 11.78 -4.15
C SER A 205 2.63 12.24 -5.57
N ALA A 206 3.50 13.25 -5.73
CA ALA A 206 3.95 13.73 -7.04
C ALA A 206 4.63 12.62 -7.83
N ARG A 207 5.52 11.84 -7.20
CA ARG A 207 6.18 10.68 -7.83
C ARG A 207 5.15 9.69 -8.39
N THR A 208 4.14 9.34 -7.61
CA THR A 208 3.09 8.40 -8.03
C THR A 208 2.19 9.00 -9.12
N PHE A 209 1.79 10.27 -8.95
CA PHE A 209 0.98 11.02 -9.92
C PHE A 209 1.65 11.08 -11.30
N THR A 210 2.98 11.25 -11.34
CA THR A 210 3.78 11.29 -12.57
C THR A 210 4.22 9.90 -13.05
N LYS A 211 3.50 8.85 -12.64
CA LYS A 211 3.67 7.45 -13.04
C LYS A 211 4.98 6.79 -12.58
N GLY A 212 5.53 7.21 -11.45
CA GLY A 212 6.65 6.51 -10.82
C GLY A 212 6.32 5.05 -10.49
N GLU A 213 7.35 4.20 -10.55
CA GLU A 213 7.29 2.79 -10.17
C GLU A 213 7.21 2.63 -8.64
N MET A 214 6.88 1.42 -8.18
CA MET A 214 6.92 1.10 -6.75
C MET A 214 8.34 1.18 -6.21
N VAL A 215 8.48 1.75 -5.00
CA VAL A 215 9.77 1.92 -4.31
C VAL A 215 9.69 1.53 -2.84
N GLU A 216 10.82 1.07 -2.30
CA GLU A 216 11.01 0.82 -0.88
C GLU A 216 11.46 2.10 -0.16
N ILE A 217 10.75 2.49 0.90
CA ILE A 217 10.92 3.83 1.49
C ILE A 217 11.59 3.86 2.87
N TYR A 218 11.93 2.72 3.48
CA TYR A 218 12.29 2.67 4.89
C TYR A 218 13.55 1.88 5.20
N GLU A 219 14.40 2.42 6.08
CA GLU A 219 15.60 1.78 6.62
C GLU A 219 15.38 1.45 8.11
N PRO A 220 14.92 0.23 8.44
CA PRO A 220 14.48 -0.10 9.81
C PRO A 220 15.61 -0.03 10.84
N ASN A 221 16.84 -0.39 10.46
CA ASN A 221 18.00 -0.34 11.36
C ASN A 221 18.36 1.09 11.82
N GLN A 222 17.95 2.13 11.08
CA GLN A 222 18.27 3.53 11.38
C GLN A 222 17.03 4.35 11.71
N GLY A 223 15.83 3.78 11.55
CA GLY A 223 14.58 4.50 11.67
C GLY A 223 14.41 5.61 10.64
N ILE A 224 14.94 5.43 9.42
CA ILE A 224 14.97 6.48 8.39
C ILE A 224 13.97 6.20 7.29
N VAL A 225 13.09 7.16 7.03
CA VAL A 225 12.32 7.23 5.77
C VAL A 225 13.19 7.89 4.70
N LYS A 226 13.36 7.22 3.57
CA LYS A 226 14.05 7.73 2.38
C LYS A 226 13.03 8.05 1.32
N VAL A 227 13.01 9.32 0.91
CA VAL A 227 12.31 9.76 -0.29
C VAL A 227 13.37 9.98 -1.35
N GLY A 228 13.46 9.01 -2.26
CA GLY A 228 14.49 8.96 -3.30
C GLY A 228 14.40 10.14 -4.27
N PRO A 229 15.51 10.45 -4.97
CA PRO A 229 15.45 11.31 -6.13
C PRO A 229 14.37 10.81 -7.07
N CYS A 230 13.45 11.70 -7.42
CA CYS A 230 12.46 11.44 -8.43
C CYS A 230 12.58 12.50 -9.51
N SER A 231 12.27 12.09 -10.72
CA SER A 231 12.18 12.99 -11.86
C SER A 231 10.79 12.81 -12.45
N TRP A 232 10.20 13.92 -12.89
CA TRP A 232 8.95 13.90 -13.63
C TRP A 232 9.10 14.67 -14.94
N PRO A 233 8.53 14.15 -16.04
CA PRO A 233 8.54 14.88 -17.29
C PRO A 233 7.72 16.18 -17.13
N PRO A 234 7.96 17.19 -17.99
CA PRO A 234 7.13 18.38 -18.03
C PRO A 234 5.64 18.01 -18.11
N GLN A 235 4.82 18.69 -17.30
CA GLN A 235 3.39 18.41 -17.20
C GLN A 235 2.57 19.59 -17.74
N PRO A 236 2.49 19.76 -19.07
CA PRO A 236 1.85 20.94 -19.68
C PRO A 236 0.35 21.03 -19.35
N ASP A 237 -0.30 19.90 -19.10
CA ASP A 237 -1.73 19.86 -18.79
C ASP A 237 -2.05 20.22 -17.34
N LEU A 238 -1.07 20.32 -16.42
CA LEU A 238 -1.36 20.62 -15.01
C LEU A 238 -2.06 21.96 -14.82
N ILE A 239 -1.64 22.98 -15.55
CA ILE A 239 -2.27 24.31 -15.47
C ILE A 239 -3.73 24.20 -15.91
N LYS A 240 -4.02 23.41 -16.95
CA LYS A 240 -5.39 23.15 -17.39
C LYS A 240 -6.18 22.41 -16.32
N TRP A 241 -5.64 21.33 -15.74
CA TRP A 241 -6.30 20.60 -14.65
C TRP A 241 -6.63 21.48 -13.44
N MET A 242 -5.75 22.42 -13.09
CA MET A 242 -5.97 23.37 -11.98
C MET A 242 -7.16 24.32 -12.22
N THR A 243 -7.59 24.51 -13.47
CA THR A 243 -8.77 25.33 -13.82
C THR A 243 -10.09 24.55 -13.83
N MET A 244 -10.03 23.22 -13.78
CA MET A 244 -11.23 22.37 -13.82
C MET A 244 -11.96 22.34 -12.48
N THR A 245 -13.25 22.03 -12.56
CA THR A 245 -14.11 21.82 -11.39
C THR A 245 -13.73 20.53 -10.66
N ASP A 246 -14.12 20.42 -9.39
CA ASP A 246 -13.83 19.22 -8.59
C ASP A 246 -14.46 17.96 -9.20
N LYS A 247 -15.64 18.10 -9.80
CA LYS A 247 -16.32 17.00 -10.50
C LYS A 247 -15.53 16.52 -11.71
N GLU A 248 -15.04 17.42 -12.56
CA GLU A 248 -14.26 17.07 -13.75
C GLU A 248 -12.93 16.40 -13.38
N ILE A 249 -12.25 16.90 -12.34
CA ILE A 249 -11.02 16.30 -11.81
C ILE A 249 -11.29 14.89 -11.30
N LEU A 250 -12.34 14.72 -10.51
CA LEU A 250 -12.74 13.43 -9.97
C LEU A 250 -13.05 12.44 -11.09
N GLU A 251 -13.87 12.82 -12.07
CA GLU A 251 -14.24 11.95 -13.19
C GLU A 251 -13.05 11.56 -14.08
N ALA A 252 -12.07 12.46 -14.25
CA ALA A 252 -10.93 12.23 -15.13
C ALA A 252 -9.76 11.49 -14.47
N LEU A 253 -9.49 11.75 -13.19
CA LEU A 253 -8.26 11.30 -12.52
C LEU A 253 -8.47 10.16 -11.51
N SER A 254 -9.72 9.89 -11.10
CA SER A 254 -10.04 8.73 -10.26
C SER A 254 -10.31 7.48 -11.08
N THR A 255 -9.88 6.32 -10.56
CA THR A 255 -10.27 5.02 -11.10
C THR A 255 -11.74 4.70 -10.78
N SER A 256 -12.25 5.18 -9.65
CA SER A 256 -13.61 4.96 -9.13
C SER A 256 -14.26 6.24 -8.56
N PRO A 257 -14.70 7.20 -9.41
CA PRO A 257 -15.15 8.53 -8.99
C PRO A 257 -16.22 8.57 -7.88
N LYS A 258 -17.10 7.56 -7.82
CA LYS A 258 -18.20 7.50 -6.83
C LYS A 258 -17.81 6.87 -5.49
N ALA A 259 -16.62 6.29 -5.41
CA ALA A 259 -16.12 5.55 -4.25
C ALA A 259 -14.93 6.25 -3.57
N GLU A 260 -14.41 7.33 -4.15
CA GLU A 260 -13.28 8.08 -3.58
C GLU A 260 -13.61 8.73 -2.22
N PRO A 261 -12.62 8.87 -1.33
CA PRO A 261 -12.73 9.68 -0.13
C PRO A 261 -13.10 11.14 -0.45
N SER A 262 -13.75 11.81 0.50
CA SER A 262 -14.24 13.18 0.33
C SER A 262 -13.15 14.22 0.04
N ASP A 263 -11.90 13.93 0.39
CA ASP A 263 -10.77 14.83 0.19
C ASP A 263 -9.86 14.47 -1.00
N PHE A 264 -10.23 13.47 -1.80
CA PHE A 264 -9.48 13.04 -2.98
C PHE A 264 -9.07 14.22 -3.88
N VAL A 265 -10.03 15.05 -4.29
CA VAL A 265 -9.78 16.17 -5.21
C VAL A 265 -8.86 17.21 -4.57
N ARG A 266 -9.01 17.47 -3.27
CA ARG A 266 -8.14 18.39 -2.52
C ARG A 266 -6.70 17.89 -2.53
N SER A 267 -6.49 16.60 -2.27
CA SER A 267 -5.16 15.97 -2.26
C SER A 267 -4.52 15.96 -3.65
N ILE A 268 -5.30 15.70 -4.70
CA ILE A 268 -4.84 15.78 -6.09
C ILE A 268 -4.43 17.21 -6.45
N LYS A 269 -5.22 18.24 -6.11
CA LYS A 269 -4.85 19.65 -6.33
C LYS A 269 -3.59 20.07 -5.57
N ALA A 270 -3.41 19.61 -4.34
CA ALA A 270 -2.19 19.86 -3.56
C ALA A 270 -0.96 19.24 -4.24
N THR A 271 -1.09 18.02 -4.76
CA THR A 271 -0.04 17.34 -5.52
C THR A 271 0.29 18.07 -6.82
N MET A 272 -0.73 18.48 -7.58
CA MET A 272 -0.54 19.27 -8.81
C MET A 272 0.15 20.61 -8.54
N SER A 273 -0.24 21.31 -7.48
CA SER A 273 0.39 22.56 -7.05
C SER A 273 1.86 22.33 -6.69
N PHE A 274 2.17 21.27 -5.95
CA PHE A 274 3.53 20.92 -5.60
C PHE A 274 4.42 20.67 -6.82
N ILE A 275 3.91 20.00 -7.86
CA ILE A 275 4.65 19.78 -9.11
C ILE A 275 4.87 21.10 -9.86
N LEU A 276 3.88 21.99 -9.87
CA LEU A 276 3.99 23.32 -10.50
C LEU A 276 5.01 24.22 -9.80
N ASP A 277 5.09 24.14 -8.46
CA ASP A 277 6.08 24.88 -7.66
C ASP A 277 7.51 24.31 -7.85
N HIS A 278 7.63 23.07 -8.30
CA HIS A 278 8.89 22.36 -8.49
C HIS A 278 9.01 21.77 -9.91
N PRO A 279 9.02 22.61 -10.97
CA PRO A 279 9.05 22.13 -12.35
C PRO A 279 10.36 21.40 -12.69
N ASN A 280 11.44 21.67 -11.94
CA ASN A 280 12.68 20.92 -11.97
C ASN A 280 12.89 20.17 -10.63
N PRO A 281 12.52 18.88 -10.53
CA PRO A 281 12.62 18.12 -9.29
C PRO A 281 14.06 17.89 -8.82
N ASP A 282 15.07 17.99 -9.69
CA ASP A 282 16.48 17.79 -9.31
C ASP A 282 16.90 18.79 -8.21
N SER A 283 16.28 19.97 -8.15
CA SER A 283 16.49 20.96 -7.09
C SER A 283 16.08 20.47 -5.69
N LEU A 284 15.18 19.49 -5.61
CA LEU A 284 14.75 18.86 -4.35
C LEU A 284 15.74 17.82 -3.83
N PHE A 285 16.69 17.40 -4.68
CA PHE A 285 17.67 16.33 -4.42
C PHE A 285 19.10 16.79 -4.76
N PRO A 286 19.68 17.73 -4.00
CA PRO A 286 21.05 18.17 -4.23
C PRO A 286 22.04 17.00 -4.23
N GLY A 287 22.89 16.93 -5.26
CA GLY A 287 23.87 15.85 -5.42
C GLY A 287 23.26 14.47 -5.68
N ASP A 288 22.03 14.42 -6.24
CA ASP A 288 21.27 13.19 -6.48
C ASP A 288 21.06 12.37 -5.20
N GLN A 289 20.98 13.06 -4.05
CA GLN A 289 20.81 12.42 -2.75
C GLN A 289 19.35 12.36 -2.34
N PRO A 290 18.88 11.22 -1.78
CA PRO A 290 17.52 11.11 -1.25
C PRO A 290 17.31 12.07 -0.09
N GLN A 291 16.07 12.57 0.05
CA GLN A 291 15.66 13.22 1.29
C GLN A 291 15.48 12.15 2.37
N ARG A 292 16.10 12.37 3.53
CA ARG A 292 16.08 11.43 4.65
C ARG A 292 15.32 12.05 5.81
N TYR A 293 14.44 11.28 6.44
CA TYR A 293 13.62 11.71 7.56
C TYR A 293 13.74 10.73 8.72
N ARG A 294 13.79 11.23 9.95
CA ARG A 294 13.81 10.42 11.17
C ARG A 294 12.77 10.93 12.15
N LYS A 295 12.22 10.03 12.97
CA LYS A 295 11.34 10.43 14.08
C LYS A 295 12.10 11.19 15.16
N THR A 296 11.48 12.26 15.64
CA THR A 296 11.85 12.97 16.87
C THR A 296 11.35 12.23 18.09
N ASP A 297 11.82 12.63 19.28
CA ASP A 297 11.31 12.10 20.56
C ASP A 297 9.82 12.39 20.76
N CYS A 298 9.28 13.41 20.08
CA CYS A 298 7.86 13.76 20.09
C CYS A 298 7.02 12.87 19.14
N GLY A 299 7.67 12.11 18.25
CA GLY A 299 7.03 11.21 17.28
C GLY A 299 6.83 11.81 15.88
N ASP A 300 7.22 13.06 15.66
CA ASP A 300 7.15 13.75 14.37
C ASP A 300 8.30 13.35 13.44
N TRP A 301 8.11 13.43 12.12
CA TRP A 301 9.18 13.16 11.16
C TRP A 301 9.94 14.43 10.78
N ASP A 302 11.22 14.50 11.17
CA ASP A 302 12.11 15.61 10.84
C ASP A 302 13.05 15.26 9.69
N ARG A 303 13.26 16.24 8.80
CA ARG A 303 14.23 16.12 7.70
C ARG A 303 15.65 16.18 8.25
N ILE A 304 16.45 15.17 7.93
CA ILE A 304 17.88 15.15 8.20
C ILE A 304 18.56 16.05 7.16
N VAL A 305 19.06 17.20 7.59
CA VAL A 305 19.88 18.07 6.75
C VAL A 305 21.26 17.43 6.61
N GLN A 306 21.63 17.07 5.38
CA GLN A 306 23.01 16.65 5.10
C GLN A 306 23.89 17.91 5.11
N PRO A 307 25.02 17.92 5.83
CA PRO A 307 25.95 19.04 5.85
C PRO A 307 26.58 19.33 4.48
#